data_AF-Q6UKM4-F1
#
_entry.id   AF-Q6UKM4-F1
#
_cell.length_a   1.000
_cell.length_b   1.000
_cell.length_c   1.000
_cell.angle_alpha   90.00
_cell.angle_beta   90.00
_cell.angle_gamma   90.00
#
_symmetry.space_group_name_H-M   'P 1'
#
loop_
_entity.id
_entity.type
_entity.pdbx_description
1 polymer ?
#
loop_
_entity_poly.entity_id
_entity_poly.type
_entity_poly.pdbx_seq_one_letter_code
_entity_poly.pdbx_strand_id
1 'polypeptide(L)'
;MKGFCKIAALPLFFIALVLLAGCPQSIGGGGSSGGFIDEPYADFSTVHVQVTDSIGGTFVSGTTLKMYKSGTTEQIGTYTVTDGKVKLENLATEARYDFELIGIQGEWAGSRLENYKLPPRAEQTLSLIQPVHGMITRGITPPKIDSIKKAKTLLDTFTDLSENSFVNAPVYIKVVFSSDVGAVKETDGGGFGAKLGIGKSPNVFTGIDGSIKVEKENDSFISTGIFRIETLFKGNDDLVITGYDVANNRIERHMPLKFENNNSTLDLSSCSFRNLSAFAERLPYSEGILSLQPVGGRRSSYKMTVIFEFVNSYGTDKEILGFDLYRRKKGSARKFRFVSRTLYNDLETETSGLGFHAGFDTDSQLEENTEYEYKIRAFNEKYEKFSPVITVKLLESFTYELTEPVNNAYVLLADTANLAYKCKISNANMFSPAQSDYISLGLLINKFDGNPVFGARFFYLLNGSGSPDMLIFLCDAVSGNLQDPEWVSDLIAAGKLSAYGITSVNDLVKVDKTTGIVEFTKKFVQVPFFNVIPIGSDKGLNRAMNYETGVAYQWDIQDWGLNPYDLYDDEALSFVKNYPYTSAGSTTYCKSISRGNNSMNGANAINGRFTFTVTP
;
A
#
# COMPACT_ATOMS: atom_id res chain seq x y z
N MET A 1 -2.30 -22.92 7.60
CA MET A 1 -2.05 -21.99 6.48
C MET A 1 -3.09 -22.19 5.37
N LYS A 2 -4.27 -21.62 5.58
CA LYS A 2 -5.29 -21.30 4.58
C LYS A 2 -5.93 -20.04 5.12
N GLY A 3 -5.85 -18.95 4.37
CA GLY A 3 -6.40 -17.66 4.78
C GLY A 3 -5.32 -16.67 5.19
N PHE A 4 -4.63 -16.10 4.20
CA PHE A 4 -4.12 -14.72 4.16
C PHE A 4 -3.39 -14.55 2.82
N CYS A 5 -4.18 -14.58 1.74
CA CYS A 5 -3.85 -14.04 0.42
C CYS A 5 -5.06 -14.31 -0.48
N LYS A 6 -6.16 -13.64 -0.18
CA LYS A 6 -7.06 -13.19 -1.24
C LYS A 6 -6.88 -11.68 -1.25
N ILE A 7 -5.86 -11.21 -1.97
CA ILE A 7 -6.00 -9.93 -2.64
C ILE A 7 -7.20 -10.17 -3.52
N ALA A 8 -8.38 -9.71 -3.07
CA ALA A 8 -9.55 -9.66 -3.92
C ALA A 8 -9.04 -9.00 -5.20
N ALA A 9 -9.14 -9.74 -6.30
CA ALA A 9 -8.89 -9.20 -7.61
C ALA A 9 -9.67 -7.89 -7.66
N LEU A 10 -8.97 -6.74 -7.61
CA LEU A 10 -9.55 -5.53 -8.13
C LEU A 10 -10.02 -5.95 -9.52
N PRO A 11 -11.31 -5.90 -9.82
CA PRO A 11 -11.70 -6.22 -11.16
C PRO A 11 -11.02 -5.14 -12.00
N LEU A 12 -10.08 -5.60 -12.84
CA LEU A 12 -9.58 -4.91 -14.01
C LEU A 12 -10.80 -4.68 -14.93
N PHE A 13 -11.71 -3.79 -14.53
CA PHE A 13 -12.69 -3.23 -15.44
C PHE A 13 -12.07 -1.98 -16.05
N PHE A 14 -11.86 -2.11 -17.35
CA PHE A 14 -11.57 -1.07 -18.31
C PHE A 14 -12.30 0.25 -17.97
N ILE A 15 -11.57 1.35 -17.97
CA ILE A 15 -12.14 2.64 -18.38
C ILE A 15 -11.26 3.13 -19.52
N ALA A 16 -11.70 2.83 -20.74
CA ALA A 16 -11.33 3.62 -21.90
C ALA A 16 -11.96 5.01 -21.73
N LEU A 17 -11.21 5.98 -21.21
CA LEU A 17 -11.63 7.38 -21.22
C LEU A 17 -11.09 8.05 -22.49
N VAL A 18 -12.03 8.53 -23.30
CA VAL A 18 -11.83 9.16 -24.61
C VAL A 18 -11.39 10.63 -24.48
N LEU A 19 -10.42 10.97 -25.32
CA LEU A 19 -10.08 12.26 -25.96
C LEU A 19 -10.69 13.54 -25.34
N LEU A 20 -9.84 14.34 -24.70
CA LEU A 20 -9.94 15.79 -24.75
C LEU A 20 -8.67 16.34 -25.42
N ALA A 21 -8.88 17.07 -26.51
CA ALA A 21 -7.85 17.72 -27.29
C ALA A 21 -7.04 18.71 -26.42
N GLY A 22 -5.75 18.43 -26.29
CA GLY A 22 -4.74 19.38 -25.83
C GLY A 22 -3.64 19.45 -26.89
N CYS A 23 -3.33 20.67 -27.34
CA CYS A 23 -2.34 20.98 -28.37
C CYS A 23 -0.96 20.32 -28.14
N PRO A 24 -0.19 20.08 -29.23
CA PRO A 24 0.98 19.22 -29.21
C PRO A 24 2.10 19.83 -28.37
N GLN A 25 2.51 19.14 -27.30
CA GLN A 25 3.83 19.36 -26.73
C GLN A 25 4.85 18.54 -27.51
N SER A 26 5.85 19.27 -27.99
CA SER A 26 6.92 18.87 -28.89
C SER A 26 7.57 17.53 -28.53
N ILE A 27 7.70 16.69 -29.55
CA ILE A 27 8.60 15.53 -29.60
C ILE A 27 10.03 16.03 -29.41
N GLY A 28 10.55 15.89 -28.19
CA GLY A 28 11.97 15.96 -27.88
C GLY A 28 12.50 14.55 -27.72
N GLY A 29 12.89 13.93 -28.82
CA GLY A 29 13.69 12.70 -28.81
C GLY A 29 15.02 12.96 -28.11
N GLY A 30 15.23 12.29 -26.99
CA GLY A 30 16.44 12.40 -26.20
C GLY A 30 16.45 11.31 -25.14
N GLY A 31 16.93 10.13 -25.52
CA GLY A 31 17.29 9.09 -24.57
C GLY A 31 18.38 9.60 -23.66
N SER A 32 17.99 10.16 -22.50
CA SER A 32 18.92 10.35 -21.39
C SER A 32 18.81 9.13 -20.49
N SER A 33 19.89 8.37 -20.43
CA SER A 33 20.18 7.45 -19.35
C SER A 33 20.21 8.26 -18.04
N GLY A 34 19.04 8.43 -17.41
CA GLY A 34 18.93 9.09 -16.12
C GLY A 34 19.84 8.38 -15.14
N GLY A 35 20.97 9.02 -14.83
CA GLY A 35 22.06 8.44 -14.05
C GLY A 35 21.55 7.93 -12.70
N PHE A 36 21.73 6.65 -12.46
CA PHE A 36 21.49 6.02 -11.17
C PHE A 36 22.71 6.33 -10.30
N ILE A 37 22.58 7.39 -9.49
CA ILE A 37 23.50 7.79 -8.42
C ILE A 37 24.91 8.19 -8.92
N ASP A 38 25.22 9.49 -8.88
CA ASP A 38 26.60 9.99 -8.70
C ASP A 38 26.44 11.11 -7.68
N GLU A 39 26.39 10.73 -6.40
CA GLU A 39 26.77 11.68 -5.37
C GLU A 39 28.28 11.56 -5.21
N PRO A 40 29.01 12.67 -5.05
CA PRO A 40 30.45 12.62 -4.86
C PRO A 40 30.79 11.76 -3.66
N TYR A 41 31.79 10.89 -3.83
CA TYR A 41 32.30 10.03 -2.77
C TYR A 41 32.68 10.88 -1.54
N ALA A 42 32.24 10.45 -0.36
CA ALA A 42 32.57 11.10 0.89
C ALA A 42 33.11 10.09 1.90
N ASP A 43 34.26 10.41 2.52
CA ASP A 43 34.88 9.62 3.59
C ASP A 43 34.05 9.63 4.87
N PHE A 44 33.28 10.70 5.09
CA PHE A 44 32.43 10.89 6.25
C PHE A 44 31.01 11.30 5.85
N SER A 45 30.04 10.85 6.65
CA SER A 45 28.63 11.09 6.46
C SER A 45 28.00 11.75 7.68
N THR A 46 27.10 12.70 7.42
CA THR A 46 25.99 13.02 8.31
C THR A 46 24.85 12.05 8.03
N VAL A 47 24.32 11.39 9.06
CA VAL A 47 23.23 10.42 8.94
C VAL A 47 22.04 10.91 9.74
N HIS A 48 20.94 11.14 9.04
CA HIS A 48 19.64 11.40 9.64
C HIS A 48 18.95 10.07 9.88
N VAL A 49 18.97 9.60 11.12
CA VAL A 49 18.27 8.37 11.50
C VAL A 49 16.79 8.66 11.64
N GLN A 50 15.97 7.86 10.99
CA GLN A 50 14.52 7.90 11.07
C GLN A 50 14.00 6.62 11.71
N VAL A 51 13.28 6.73 12.83
CA VAL A 51 12.78 5.59 13.59
C VAL A 51 11.26 5.49 13.46
N THR A 52 10.78 4.36 12.97
CA THR A 52 9.35 4.09 12.77
C THR A 52 8.91 2.79 13.43
N ASP A 53 7.63 2.67 13.80
CA ASP A 53 7.08 1.46 14.43
C ASP A 53 6.95 0.26 13.46
N SER A 54 6.97 0.53 12.16
CA SER A 54 6.75 -0.42 11.07
C SER A 54 7.30 0.17 9.77
N ILE A 55 7.13 -0.55 8.66
CA ILE A 55 7.56 -0.08 7.33
C ILE A 55 6.61 1.03 6.91
N GLY A 56 7.12 2.22 6.58
CA GLY A 56 6.21 3.35 6.41
C GLY A 56 5.33 3.60 7.61
N GLY A 57 5.86 3.32 8.83
CA GLY A 57 5.30 3.34 10.18
C GLY A 57 5.34 4.68 10.94
N THR A 58 4.64 4.77 12.07
CA THR A 58 4.52 6.00 12.87
C THR A 58 5.89 6.34 13.44
N PHE A 59 6.24 7.63 13.51
CA PHE A 59 7.47 8.04 14.18
C PHE A 59 7.45 7.63 15.65
N VAL A 60 8.55 6.97 16.06
CA VAL A 60 8.77 6.56 17.45
C VAL A 60 9.45 7.71 18.18
N SER A 61 8.97 8.04 19.38
CA SER A 61 9.52 9.13 20.19
C SER A 61 9.67 8.68 21.64
N GLY A 62 10.62 9.26 22.38
CA GLY A 62 10.86 8.97 23.80
C GLY A 62 11.74 7.74 24.07
N THR A 63 12.21 7.06 23.04
CA THR A 63 13.13 5.92 23.12
C THR A 63 14.61 6.36 23.04
N THR A 64 15.54 5.43 23.31
CA THR A 64 16.98 5.68 23.26
C THR A 64 17.63 4.88 22.12
N LEU A 65 18.40 5.56 21.28
CA LEU A 65 19.28 4.97 20.29
C LEU A 65 20.72 4.94 20.82
N LYS A 66 21.32 3.76 20.87
CA LYS A 66 22.75 3.56 21.09
C LYS A 66 23.43 3.14 19.80
N MET A 67 24.67 3.57 19.63
CA MET A 67 25.48 3.27 18.46
C MET A 67 26.84 2.73 18.89
N TYR A 68 27.31 1.69 18.20
CA TYR A 68 28.57 1.02 18.48
C TYR A 68 29.37 0.83 17.20
N LYS A 69 30.69 0.67 17.36
CA LYS A 69 31.53 0.15 16.27
C LYS A 69 31.27 -1.34 16.12
N SER A 70 30.89 -1.78 14.90
CA SER A 70 30.51 -3.17 14.63
C SER A 70 31.58 -4.16 15.09
N GLY A 71 31.14 -5.26 15.70
CA GLY A 71 32.02 -6.34 16.20
C GLY A 71 32.79 -6.01 17.47
N THR A 72 32.49 -4.89 18.14
CA THR A 72 33.13 -4.46 19.39
C THR A 72 32.09 -4.10 20.45
N THR A 73 32.52 -3.91 21.69
CA THR A 73 31.70 -3.32 22.77
C THR A 73 31.85 -1.80 22.87
N GLU A 74 32.57 -1.17 21.94
CA GLU A 74 32.84 0.27 21.94
C GLU A 74 31.57 1.04 21.55
N GLN A 75 30.92 1.62 22.54
CA GLN A 75 29.79 2.53 22.32
C GLN A 75 30.32 3.90 21.92
N ILE A 76 29.92 4.36 20.74
CA ILE A 76 30.34 5.64 20.16
C ILE A 76 29.30 6.74 20.30
N GLY A 77 28.06 6.40 20.69
CA GLY A 77 27.03 7.41 20.96
C GLY A 77 25.79 6.88 21.67
N THR A 78 25.05 7.79 22.31
CA THR A 78 23.71 7.57 22.87
C THR A 78 22.87 8.81 22.60
N TYR A 79 21.66 8.60 22.08
CA TYR A 79 20.81 9.66 21.59
C TYR A 79 19.36 9.40 21.99
N THR A 80 18.64 10.45 22.35
CA THR A 80 17.19 10.39 22.52
C THR A 80 16.52 10.55 21.16
N VAL A 81 15.61 9.64 20.83
CA VAL A 81 14.81 9.75 19.61
C VAL A 81 13.63 10.68 19.89
N THR A 82 13.57 11.78 19.16
CA THR A 82 12.48 12.77 19.26
C THR A 82 11.79 12.87 17.92
N ASP A 83 10.47 12.68 17.89
CA ASP A 83 9.65 12.69 16.67
C ASP A 83 10.21 11.79 15.56
N GLY A 84 10.71 10.61 15.97
CA GLY A 84 11.30 9.62 15.05
C GLY A 84 12.65 10.03 14.48
N LYS A 85 13.32 11.06 15.00
CA LYS A 85 14.54 11.61 14.38
C LYS A 85 15.71 11.62 15.34
N VAL A 86 16.88 11.28 14.80
CA VAL A 86 18.20 11.50 15.40
C VAL A 86 19.17 11.95 14.30
N LYS A 87 20.04 12.92 14.60
CA LYS A 87 21.12 13.33 13.70
C LYS A 87 22.45 12.80 14.23
N LEU A 88 23.18 12.09 13.38
CA LEU A 88 24.52 11.58 13.64
C LEU A 88 25.51 12.27 12.70
N GLU A 89 26.64 12.71 13.22
CA GLU A 89 27.63 13.48 12.46
C GLU A 89 28.99 12.77 12.46
N ASN A 90 29.80 13.04 11.43
CA ASN A 90 31.18 12.57 11.31
C ASN A 90 31.34 11.03 11.37
N LEU A 91 30.41 10.29 10.78
CA LEU A 91 30.52 8.84 10.67
C LEU A 91 31.34 8.45 9.45
N ALA A 92 32.38 7.64 9.63
CA ALA A 92 33.22 7.15 8.55
C ALA A 92 32.45 6.17 7.65
N THR A 93 32.42 6.41 6.34
CA THR A 93 31.62 5.62 5.40
C THR A 93 32.21 4.24 5.10
N GLU A 94 33.52 4.07 5.30
CA GLU A 94 34.16 2.77 5.18
C GLU A 94 34.00 1.88 6.42
N ALA A 95 33.55 2.44 7.55
CA ALA A 95 33.31 1.69 8.77
C ALA A 95 31.93 1.00 8.77
N ARG A 96 31.79 -0.02 9.61
CA ARG A 96 30.51 -0.68 9.90
C ARG A 96 30.07 -0.38 11.34
N TYR A 97 28.77 -0.23 11.52
CA TYR A 97 28.17 0.20 12.78
C TYR A 97 27.04 -0.73 13.23
N ASP A 98 26.88 -0.84 14.54
CA ASP A 98 25.70 -1.45 15.15
C ASP A 98 24.83 -0.34 15.76
N PHE A 99 23.51 -0.44 15.56
CA PHE A 99 22.51 0.48 16.09
C PHE A 99 21.54 -0.30 16.98
N GLU A 100 21.30 0.18 18.19
CA GLU A 100 20.43 -0.45 19.17
C GLU A 100 19.40 0.55 19.67
N LEU A 101 18.13 0.29 19.39
CA LEU A 101 16.99 0.98 19.96
C LEU A 101 16.55 0.23 21.20
N ILE A 102 16.69 0.89 22.36
CA ILE A 102 16.37 0.31 23.65
C ILE A 102 14.85 0.18 23.78
N GLY A 103 14.38 -1.02 24.08
CA GLY A 103 12.95 -1.24 24.30
C GLY A 103 12.45 -0.56 25.58
N ILE A 104 11.13 -0.40 25.65
CA ILE A 104 10.40 0.11 26.81
C ILE A 104 9.24 -0.86 27.04
N GLN A 105 9.25 -1.56 28.17
CA GLN A 105 8.28 -2.61 28.44
C GLN A 105 6.85 -2.06 28.40
N GLY A 106 6.02 -2.66 27.56
CA GLY A 106 4.62 -2.27 27.37
C GLY A 106 4.40 -1.20 26.29
N GLU A 107 5.47 -0.60 25.76
CA GLU A 107 5.40 0.44 24.73
C GLU A 107 6.16 0.03 23.47
N TRP A 108 7.48 -0.14 23.56
CA TRP A 108 8.36 -0.39 22.42
C TRP A 108 9.19 -1.66 22.62
N ALA A 109 9.23 -2.52 21.62
CA ALA A 109 10.14 -3.66 21.61
C ALA A 109 11.60 -3.18 21.42
N GLY A 110 12.56 -3.99 21.84
CA GLY A 110 13.97 -3.74 21.49
C GLY A 110 14.22 -3.99 20.01
N SER A 111 15.10 -3.21 19.39
CA SER A 111 15.48 -3.42 18.00
C SER A 111 16.97 -3.18 17.79
N ARG A 112 17.63 -4.09 17.07
CA ARG A 112 19.07 -4.03 16.81
C ARG A 112 19.36 -4.24 15.32
N LEU A 113 20.17 -3.34 14.76
CA LEU A 113 20.76 -3.45 13.43
C LEU A 113 22.27 -3.65 13.60
N GLU A 114 22.80 -4.74 13.06
CA GLU A 114 24.20 -5.12 13.18
C GLU A 114 24.94 -5.04 11.85
N ASN A 115 26.20 -4.62 11.96
CA ASN A 115 27.18 -4.64 10.89
C ASN A 115 26.77 -3.84 9.65
N TYR A 116 26.08 -2.71 9.83
CA TYR A 116 25.62 -1.87 8.73
C TYR A 116 26.76 -1.02 8.17
N LYS A 117 26.97 -1.04 6.85
CA LYS A 117 27.92 -0.15 6.16
C LYS A 117 27.19 1.07 5.61
N LEU A 118 27.67 2.26 5.93
CA LEU A 118 27.12 3.49 5.37
C LEU A 118 27.51 3.63 3.88
N PRO A 119 26.56 3.91 2.98
CA PRO A 119 26.88 4.40 1.65
C PRO A 119 27.86 5.59 1.69
N PRO A 120 28.80 5.70 0.74
CA PRO A 120 29.82 6.75 0.72
C PRO A 120 29.25 8.08 0.23
N ARG A 121 28.36 8.67 1.03
CA ARG A 121 27.63 9.92 0.76
C ARG A 121 27.82 10.88 1.94
N ALA A 122 27.94 12.17 1.64
CA ALA A 122 28.13 13.18 2.67
C ALA A 122 26.91 13.34 3.58
N GLU A 123 25.71 13.11 3.05
CA GLU A 123 24.45 13.20 3.77
C GLU A 123 23.49 12.10 3.33
N GLN A 124 22.88 11.40 4.29
CA GLN A 124 21.94 10.33 4.00
C GLN A 124 20.94 10.10 5.13
N THR A 125 19.91 9.31 4.84
CA THR A 125 18.96 8.82 5.85
C THR A 125 19.15 7.33 6.06
N LEU A 126 19.19 6.92 7.32
CA LEU A 126 19.05 5.53 7.75
C LEU A 126 17.68 5.34 8.40
N SER A 127 16.86 4.43 7.87
CA SER A 127 15.60 4.06 8.51
C SER A 127 15.80 2.88 9.45
N LEU A 128 15.34 3.00 10.70
CA LEU A 128 15.32 1.94 11.70
C LEU A 128 13.87 1.65 12.10
N ILE A 129 13.57 0.37 12.36
CA ILE A 129 12.23 -0.08 12.78
C ILE A 129 12.28 -0.43 14.27
N GLN A 130 11.38 0.13 15.07
CA GLN A 130 11.16 -0.25 16.47
C GLN A 130 9.68 -0.59 16.72
N PRO A 131 9.31 -1.87 16.64
CA PRO A 131 7.92 -2.30 16.80
C PRO A 131 7.33 -1.96 18.16
N VAL A 132 6.00 -1.96 18.23
CA VAL A 132 5.29 -1.97 19.52
C VAL A 132 5.57 -3.29 20.25
N HIS A 133 5.76 -3.21 21.56
CA HIS A 133 5.99 -4.40 22.38
C HIS A 133 4.78 -5.36 22.35
N GLY A 134 4.97 -6.55 21.77
CA GLY A 134 3.87 -7.46 21.46
C GLY A 134 3.34 -8.28 22.64
N MET A 135 4.20 -8.65 23.59
CA MET A 135 3.82 -9.45 24.76
C MET A 135 4.36 -8.83 26.04
N ILE A 136 3.53 -8.04 26.72
CA ILE A 136 3.94 -7.23 27.90
C ILE A 136 4.53 -8.05 29.06
N THR A 137 4.26 -9.35 29.13
CA THR A 137 4.80 -10.29 30.13
C THR A 137 6.21 -10.80 29.80
N ARG A 138 6.69 -10.55 28.59
CA ARG A 138 8.05 -10.88 28.15
C ARG A 138 8.95 -9.65 28.26
N GLY A 139 10.25 -9.89 28.20
CA GLY A 139 11.25 -8.83 28.18
C GLY A 139 11.40 -8.19 26.79
N ILE A 140 12.21 -7.15 26.75
CA ILE A 140 12.37 -6.23 25.61
C ILE A 140 13.73 -6.35 24.92
N THR A 141 14.50 -7.40 25.21
CA THR A 141 15.85 -7.57 24.67
C THR A 141 15.79 -8.20 23.28
N PRO A 142 16.42 -7.61 22.24
CA PRO A 142 16.53 -8.24 20.92
C PRO A 142 17.09 -9.66 20.96
N PRO A 143 16.63 -10.57 20.09
CA PRO A 143 17.31 -11.82 19.85
C PRO A 143 18.72 -11.59 19.27
N LYS A 144 19.58 -12.60 19.38
CA LYS A 144 20.94 -12.63 18.84
C LYS A 144 21.04 -13.63 17.69
N ILE A 145 21.95 -13.39 16.76
CA ILE A 145 22.31 -14.36 15.72
C ILE A 145 23.63 -15.03 16.13
N ASP A 146 23.54 -16.30 16.53
CA ASP A 146 24.68 -17.06 17.06
C ASP A 146 25.55 -17.65 15.95
N SER A 147 24.93 -18.11 14.86
CA SER A 147 25.66 -18.68 13.73
C SER A 147 24.90 -18.57 12.41
N ILE A 148 25.66 -18.47 11.33
CA ILE A 148 25.19 -18.46 9.96
C ILE A 148 26.02 -19.48 9.20
N LYS A 149 25.36 -20.48 8.62
CA LYS A 149 26.00 -21.61 7.94
C LYS A 149 25.38 -21.82 6.57
N LYS A 150 26.13 -22.44 5.65
CA LYS A 150 25.65 -22.83 4.33
C LYS A 150 25.87 -24.31 4.03
N ALA A 151 25.01 -24.84 3.16
CA ALA A 151 25.12 -26.17 2.58
C ALA A 151 24.55 -26.17 1.15
N LYS A 152 25.00 -27.07 0.28
CA LYS A 152 24.43 -27.19 -1.07
C LYS A 152 23.07 -27.89 -1.03
N THR A 153 22.93 -28.90 -0.17
CA THR A 153 21.68 -29.63 0.07
C THR A 153 21.43 -29.78 1.57
N LEU A 154 20.19 -30.12 1.95
CA LEU A 154 19.83 -30.38 3.35
C LEU A 154 20.55 -31.60 3.97
N LEU A 155 21.10 -32.48 3.12
CA LEU A 155 21.81 -33.69 3.55
C LEU A 155 23.30 -33.43 3.80
N ASP A 156 23.82 -32.31 3.29
CA ASP A 156 25.24 -31.97 3.45
C ASP A 156 25.51 -31.40 4.85
N THR A 157 26.75 -31.55 5.30
CA THR A 157 27.23 -30.87 6.50
C THR A 157 27.24 -29.35 6.27
N PHE A 158 26.47 -28.64 7.08
CA PHE A 158 26.47 -27.17 7.09
C PHE A 158 27.83 -26.64 7.58
N THR A 159 28.46 -25.78 6.78
CA THR A 159 29.73 -25.12 7.09
C THR A 159 29.52 -23.64 7.40
N ASP A 160 30.38 -23.06 8.23
CA ASP A 160 30.27 -21.65 8.60
C ASP A 160 30.35 -20.73 7.37
N LEU A 161 29.45 -19.76 7.32
CA LEU A 161 29.45 -18.72 6.29
C LEU A 161 30.14 -17.47 6.85
N SER A 162 31.28 -17.12 6.26
CA SER A 162 32.03 -15.93 6.61
C SER A 162 31.76 -14.77 5.67
N GLU A 163 31.99 -13.55 6.17
CA GLU A 163 31.94 -12.33 5.38
C GLU A 163 32.88 -12.37 4.17
N ASN A 164 32.47 -11.74 3.09
CA ASN A 164 33.15 -11.64 1.80
C ASN A 164 33.41 -12.99 1.09
N SER A 165 32.83 -14.08 1.60
CA SER A 165 32.91 -15.39 0.98
C SER A 165 31.99 -15.50 -0.24
N PHE A 166 32.31 -16.45 -1.12
CA PHE A 166 31.51 -16.75 -2.30
C PHE A 166 30.31 -17.61 -1.96
N VAL A 167 29.16 -17.23 -2.50
CA VAL A 167 27.91 -18.00 -2.42
C VAL A 167 27.38 -18.23 -3.83
N ASN A 168 27.10 -19.50 -4.12
CA ASN A 168 26.60 -19.99 -5.38
C ASN A 168 25.25 -20.66 -5.14
N ALA A 169 24.27 -20.41 -5.99
CA ALA A 169 22.97 -21.07 -5.95
C ALA A 169 22.99 -22.39 -6.75
N PRO A 170 22.14 -23.38 -6.42
CA PRO A 170 21.25 -23.40 -5.26
C PRO A 170 22.02 -23.60 -3.95
N VAL A 171 21.55 -22.97 -2.88
CA VAL A 171 22.17 -23.03 -1.55
C VAL A 171 21.12 -23.01 -0.44
N TYR A 172 21.42 -23.72 0.65
CA TYR A 172 20.69 -23.62 1.91
C TYR A 172 21.49 -22.78 2.89
N ILE A 173 20.85 -21.78 3.48
CA ILE A 173 21.40 -20.97 4.56
C ILE A 173 20.70 -21.39 5.86
N LYS A 174 21.49 -21.74 6.87
CA LYS A 174 21.02 -22.04 8.23
C LYS A 174 21.42 -20.90 9.15
N VAL A 175 20.45 -20.34 9.87
CA VAL A 175 20.67 -19.29 10.88
C VAL A 175 20.18 -19.79 12.22
N VAL A 176 21.01 -19.65 13.27
CA VAL A 176 20.64 -19.97 14.65
C VAL A 176 20.47 -18.67 15.42
N PHE A 177 19.32 -18.53 16.05
CA PHE A 177 18.96 -17.41 16.90
C PHE A 177 18.88 -17.84 18.35
N SER A 178 19.37 -17.00 19.26
CA SER A 178 19.12 -17.12 20.71
C SER A 178 18.40 -15.90 21.26
N SER A 179 17.61 -16.10 22.31
CA SER A 179 16.94 -15.02 23.03
C SER A 179 16.65 -15.43 24.46
N ASP A 180 16.68 -14.47 25.38
CA ASP A 180 16.31 -14.69 26.78
C ASP A 180 14.82 -14.42 27.04
N VAL A 181 14.13 -13.79 26.08
CA VAL A 181 12.79 -13.24 26.29
C VAL A 181 11.71 -13.87 25.41
N GLY A 182 12.08 -14.51 24.30
CA GLY A 182 11.12 -15.21 23.45
C GLY A 182 11.73 -15.90 22.23
N ALA A 183 11.05 -16.94 21.73
CA ALA A 183 11.47 -17.63 20.51
C ALA A 183 11.31 -16.74 19.27
N VAL A 184 12.26 -16.83 18.34
CA VAL A 184 12.10 -16.30 16.99
C VAL A 184 11.17 -17.24 16.22
N LYS A 185 9.95 -16.80 15.93
CA LYS A 185 8.94 -17.51 15.15
C LYS A 185 7.84 -16.56 14.67
N GLU A 186 7.11 -17.00 13.66
CA GLU A 186 5.94 -16.27 13.17
C GLU A 186 4.87 -16.16 14.27
N THR A 187 4.22 -15.02 14.35
CA THR A 187 3.09 -14.76 15.26
C THR A 187 1.92 -14.20 14.47
N ASP A 188 0.70 -14.50 14.90
CA ASP A 188 -0.55 -14.06 14.24
C ASP A 188 -0.76 -12.53 14.23
N GLY A 189 0.19 -11.72 14.74
CA GLY A 189 0.00 -10.30 15.01
C GLY A 189 1.21 -9.37 14.89
N GLY A 190 2.32 -9.74 14.22
CA GLY A 190 3.32 -8.71 13.89
C GLY A 190 4.69 -9.14 13.37
N GLY A 191 5.19 -10.32 13.73
CA GLY A 191 6.51 -10.80 13.29
C GLY A 191 6.41 -11.94 12.29
N PHE A 192 7.12 -11.85 11.16
CA PHE A 192 7.24 -12.96 10.18
C PHE A 192 8.23 -14.06 10.62
N GLY A 193 8.60 -14.09 11.91
CA GLY A 193 9.63 -14.97 12.43
C GLY A 193 11.01 -14.56 11.93
N ALA A 194 11.47 -15.11 10.81
CA ALA A 194 12.71 -14.68 10.19
C ALA A 194 12.68 -14.84 8.66
N LYS A 195 13.36 -13.93 7.96
CA LYS A 195 13.52 -13.92 6.50
C LYS A 195 14.94 -13.49 6.14
N LEU A 196 15.35 -13.81 4.91
CA LEU A 196 16.56 -13.29 4.30
C LEU A 196 16.22 -12.23 3.24
N GLY A 197 17.07 -11.24 3.09
CA GLY A 197 17.09 -10.30 1.97
C GLY A 197 18.47 -10.19 1.36
N ILE A 198 18.59 -9.63 0.17
CA ILE A 198 19.87 -9.34 -0.48
C ILE A 198 19.92 -7.86 -0.87
N GLY A 199 20.83 -7.12 -0.24
CA GLY A 199 21.01 -5.67 -0.40
C GLY A 199 19.95 -4.78 0.23
N LYS A 200 18.86 -5.37 0.75
CA LYS A 200 17.78 -4.68 1.44
C LYS A 200 17.19 -5.58 2.51
N SER A 201 16.85 -5.00 3.66
CA SER A 201 16.12 -5.72 4.72
C SER A 201 14.85 -6.35 4.16
N PRO A 202 14.61 -7.65 4.41
CA PRO A 202 13.33 -8.26 4.13
C PRO A 202 12.24 -7.70 5.05
N ASN A 203 11.00 -7.97 4.68
CA ASN A 203 9.81 -7.56 5.40
C ASN A 203 8.65 -8.54 5.22
N VAL A 204 7.47 -8.18 5.73
CA VAL A 204 6.26 -9.01 5.58
C VAL A 204 5.89 -9.27 4.12
N PHE A 205 6.23 -8.37 3.19
CA PHE A 205 5.90 -8.48 1.77
C PHE A 205 7.04 -9.01 0.90
N THR A 206 8.30 -8.78 1.27
CA THR A 206 9.45 -9.14 0.43
C THR A 206 10.55 -9.85 1.21
N GLY A 207 11.33 -10.67 0.51
CA GLY A 207 12.41 -11.47 1.08
C GLY A 207 12.24 -12.95 0.78
N ILE A 208 13.24 -13.72 1.18
CA ILE A 208 13.27 -15.18 1.04
C ILE A 208 12.78 -15.78 2.35
N ASP A 209 11.66 -16.49 2.26
CA ASP A 209 11.06 -17.21 3.38
C ASP A 209 11.86 -18.46 3.75
N GLY A 210 11.82 -18.82 5.02
CA GLY A 210 12.49 -20.01 5.55
C GLY A 210 11.60 -20.83 6.46
N SER A 211 12.02 -22.07 6.69
CA SER A 211 11.41 -22.91 7.73
C SER A 211 12.08 -22.60 9.06
N ILE A 212 11.30 -22.09 10.02
CA ILE A 212 11.77 -21.78 11.36
C ILE A 212 11.31 -22.88 12.32
N LYS A 213 12.26 -23.46 13.06
CA LYS A 213 11.99 -24.45 14.11
C LYS A 213 12.49 -23.93 15.45
N VAL A 214 11.62 -23.93 16.45
CA VAL A 214 12.03 -23.65 17.83
C VAL A 214 12.57 -24.94 18.46
N GLU A 215 13.83 -24.91 18.88
CA GLU A 215 14.52 -26.06 19.46
C GLU A 215 14.43 -26.07 20.99
N LYS A 216 14.25 -24.89 21.62
CA LYS A 216 14.14 -24.72 23.08
C LYS A 216 13.25 -23.53 23.43
N GLU A 217 12.36 -23.66 24.42
CA GLU A 217 11.40 -22.62 24.84
C GLU A 217 11.36 -22.31 26.36
N ASN A 218 12.41 -22.65 27.12
CA ASN A 218 12.46 -22.41 28.58
C ASN A 218 13.20 -21.10 28.93
N ASP A 219 14.09 -21.11 29.92
CA ASP A 219 14.86 -19.93 30.39
C ASP A 219 15.81 -19.32 29.35
N SER A 220 15.93 -19.96 28.18
CA SER A 220 16.66 -19.48 27.01
C SER A 220 16.04 -20.14 25.79
N PHE A 221 15.71 -19.31 24.80
CA PHE A 221 15.06 -19.68 23.56
C PHE A 221 16.09 -19.88 22.47
N ILE A 222 15.98 -20.99 21.73
CA ILE A 222 16.80 -21.25 20.55
C ILE A 222 15.88 -21.54 19.38
N SER A 223 16.04 -20.79 18.31
CA SER A 223 15.31 -20.97 17.05
C SER A 223 16.30 -21.18 15.91
N THR A 224 16.06 -22.16 15.06
CA THR A 224 16.83 -22.42 13.85
C THR A 224 15.98 -22.11 12.62
N GLY A 225 16.45 -21.21 11.76
CA GLY A 225 15.89 -20.97 10.44
C GLY A 225 16.69 -21.66 9.35
N ILE A 226 16.01 -22.31 8.40
CA ILE A 226 16.60 -22.87 7.19
C ILE A 226 15.93 -22.23 5.98
N PHE A 227 16.74 -21.60 5.13
CA PHE A 227 16.31 -20.85 3.95
C PHE A 227 16.93 -21.48 2.71
N ARG A 228 16.14 -21.67 1.65
CA ARG A 228 16.63 -22.13 0.36
C ARG A 228 16.69 -20.93 -0.58
N ILE A 229 17.79 -20.82 -1.32
CA ILE A 229 17.97 -19.85 -2.40
C ILE A 229 18.22 -20.64 -3.67
N GLU A 230 17.34 -20.56 -4.65
CA GLU A 230 17.47 -21.32 -5.91
C GLU A 230 18.36 -20.61 -6.91
N THR A 231 18.16 -19.30 -7.06
CA THR A 231 18.85 -18.48 -8.06
C THR A 231 19.43 -17.21 -7.44
N LEU A 232 20.60 -16.79 -7.92
CA LEU A 232 21.33 -15.61 -7.44
C LEU A 232 21.79 -14.76 -8.63
N PHE A 233 21.83 -13.44 -8.43
CA PHE A 233 22.51 -12.54 -9.36
C PHE A 233 24.02 -12.56 -9.10
N LYS A 234 24.81 -12.18 -10.11
CA LYS A 234 26.25 -12.01 -9.93
C LYS A 234 26.56 -10.62 -9.37
N GLY A 235 27.27 -10.55 -8.25
CA GLY A 235 27.70 -9.26 -7.68
C GLY A 235 28.12 -9.33 -6.22
N ASN A 236 28.56 -8.20 -5.69
CA ASN A 236 28.80 -8.04 -4.26
C ASN A 236 27.59 -7.32 -3.66
N ASP A 237 27.01 -7.91 -2.62
CA ASP A 237 25.91 -7.29 -1.88
C ASP A 237 25.86 -7.86 -0.46
N ASP A 238 25.07 -7.28 0.43
CA ASP A 238 24.86 -7.83 1.78
C ASP A 238 23.75 -8.88 1.76
N LEU A 239 24.02 -10.07 2.31
CA LEU A 239 22.94 -10.93 2.84
C LEU A 239 22.42 -10.28 4.11
N VAL A 240 21.14 -9.92 4.11
CA VAL A 240 20.47 -9.28 5.25
C VAL A 240 19.59 -10.33 5.93
N ILE A 241 19.85 -10.58 7.21
CA ILE A 241 19.07 -11.51 8.03
C ILE A 241 18.21 -10.68 8.96
N THR A 242 16.90 -10.89 8.96
CA THR A 242 16.00 -10.23 9.92
C THR A 242 15.21 -11.27 10.69
N GLY A 243 15.16 -11.12 12.02
CA GLY A 243 14.40 -11.97 12.92
C GLY A 243 13.57 -11.16 13.91
N TYR A 244 12.39 -11.66 14.23
CA TYR A 244 11.48 -11.16 15.25
C TYR A 244 11.16 -12.29 16.24
N ASP A 245 11.26 -11.99 17.53
CA ASP A 245 10.73 -12.89 18.54
C ASP A 245 9.22 -12.68 18.77
N VAL A 246 8.63 -13.55 19.59
CA VAL A 246 7.20 -13.50 19.94
C VAL A 246 6.76 -12.21 20.65
N ALA A 247 7.69 -11.42 21.19
CA ALA A 247 7.41 -10.13 21.83
C ALA A 247 7.67 -8.94 20.88
N ASN A 248 7.90 -9.22 19.60
CA ASN A 248 8.28 -8.29 18.52
C ASN A 248 9.68 -7.66 18.68
N ASN A 249 10.54 -8.19 19.56
CA ASN A 249 11.93 -7.73 19.59
C ASN A 249 12.64 -8.16 18.31
N ARG A 250 13.44 -7.25 17.76
CA ARG A 250 13.93 -7.34 16.39
C ARG A 250 15.45 -7.39 16.32
N ILE A 251 15.97 -8.27 15.49
CA ILE A 251 17.36 -8.28 15.05
C ILE A 251 17.42 -8.15 13.52
N GLU A 252 18.33 -7.33 13.03
CA GLU A 252 18.74 -7.28 11.63
C GLU A 252 20.26 -7.32 11.57
N ARG A 253 20.83 -8.15 10.71
CA ARG A 253 22.27 -8.23 10.52
C ARG A 253 22.63 -8.24 9.06
N HIS A 254 23.59 -7.41 8.70
CA HIS A 254 24.18 -7.34 7.37
C HIS A 254 25.44 -8.21 7.31
N MET A 255 25.54 -9.06 6.28
CA MET A 255 26.71 -9.88 6.00
C MET A 255 27.14 -9.65 4.55
N PRO A 256 28.25 -8.94 4.28
CA PRO A 256 28.73 -8.77 2.92
C PRO A 256 29.13 -10.12 2.33
N LEU A 257 28.67 -10.41 1.11
CA LEU A 257 28.99 -11.64 0.39
C LEU A 257 29.29 -11.34 -1.08
N LYS A 258 29.89 -12.34 -1.74
CA LYS A 258 30.09 -12.35 -3.19
C LYS A 258 29.17 -13.40 -3.78
N PHE A 259 28.14 -12.94 -4.47
CA PHE A 259 27.19 -13.80 -5.16
C PHE A 259 27.71 -14.11 -6.55
N GLU A 260 27.80 -15.39 -6.86
CA GLU A 260 28.15 -15.89 -8.18
C GLU A 260 26.94 -16.59 -8.79
N ASN A 261 26.81 -16.47 -10.11
CA ASN A 261 25.87 -17.26 -10.90
C ASN A 261 26.63 -18.07 -11.94
N ASN A 262 26.14 -19.28 -12.20
CA ASN A 262 26.68 -20.18 -13.19
C ASN A 262 25.94 -20.17 -14.54
N ASN A 263 24.70 -19.70 -14.68
CA ASN A 263 24.03 -19.74 -15.99
C ASN A 263 22.86 -18.75 -16.09
N SER A 264 22.96 -17.77 -16.98
CA SER A 264 21.78 -17.10 -17.55
C SER A 264 22.05 -16.73 -19.00
N THR A 265 21.21 -17.23 -19.92
CA THR A 265 21.27 -16.95 -21.35
C THR A 265 20.17 -16.00 -21.82
N LEU A 266 19.27 -15.59 -20.91
CA LEU A 266 18.09 -14.78 -21.21
C LEU A 266 18.45 -13.30 -21.30
N ASP A 267 18.54 -12.78 -22.52
CA ASP A 267 18.70 -11.35 -22.78
C ASP A 267 17.38 -10.59 -22.57
N LEU A 268 17.39 -9.55 -21.73
CA LEU A 268 16.24 -8.69 -21.45
C LEU A 268 16.16 -7.46 -22.37
N SER A 269 17.10 -7.29 -23.30
CA SER A 269 17.22 -6.07 -24.13
C SER A 269 15.97 -5.78 -24.97
N SER A 270 15.33 -6.82 -25.53
CA SER A 270 14.11 -6.75 -26.33
C SER A 270 12.82 -6.70 -25.52
N CYS A 271 12.91 -6.78 -24.18
CA CYS A 271 11.75 -6.77 -23.30
C CYS A 271 11.26 -5.34 -22.99
N SER A 272 9.98 -5.25 -22.60
CA SER A 272 9.29 -4.01 -22.28
C SER A 272 8.30 -4.18 -21.13
N PHE A 273 7.94 -3.07 -20.49
CA PHE A 273 6.97 -3.02 -19.41
C PHE A 273 5.57 -2.76 -19.97
N ARG A 274 4.65 -3.71 -19.78
CA ARG A 274 3.22 -3.59 -20.13
C ARG A 274 2.39 -3.45 -18.86
N ASN A 275 1.23 -2.80 -18.95
CA ASN A 275 0.33 -2.58 -17.81
C ASN A 275 1.04 -1.99 -16.56
N LEU A 276 2.09 -1.20 -16.80
CA LEU A 276 2.88 -0.55 -15.77
C LEU A 276 2.03 0.51 -15.06
N SER A 277 1.87 0.37 -13.74
CA SER A 277 1.14 1.33 -12.93
C SER A 277 1.66 1.40 -11.49
N ALA A 278 1.55 2.58 -10.90
CA ALA A 278 1.76 2.81 -9.48
C ALA A 278 0.43 3.21 -8.81
N PHE A 279 0.21 2.67 -7.62
CA PHE A 279 -0.96 2.88 -6.78
C PHE A 279 -0.53 3.42 -5.43
N ALA A 280 -0.93 4.65 -5.13
CA ALA A 280 -0.83 5.21 -3.79
C ALA A 280 -2.18 5.07 -3.10
N GLU A 281 -2.21 4.40 -1.95
CA GLU A 281 -3.40 4.27 -1.13
C GLU A 281 -3.13 4.93 0.23
N ARG A 282 -4.01 5.83 0.64
CA ARG A 282 -3.96 6.54 1.91
C ARG A 282 -5.17 6.15 2.75
N LEU A 283 -4.93 5.66 3.97
CA LEU A 283 -5.97 5.15 4.88
C LEU A 283 -5.94 5.91 6.22
N PRO A 284 -7.06 6.45 6.71
CA PRO A 284 -7.10 7.27 7.92
C PRO A 284 -6.77 6.48 9.18
N TYR A 285 -6.86 5.15 9.12
CA TYR A 285 -6.49 4.24 10.20
C TYR A 285 -5.36 3.29 9.78
N SER A 286 -4.58 2.83 10.75
CA SER A 286 -3.43 1.95 10.55
C SER A 286 -3.87 0.55 10.18
N GLU A 287 -3.18 -0.04 9.20
CA GLU A 287 -3.33 -1.46 8.85
C GLU A 287 -2.37 -2.36 9.64
N GLY A 288 -1.69 -1.84 10.67
CA GLY A 288 -0.73 -2.60 11.49
C GLY A 288 0.60 -2.93 10.80
N ILE A 289 0.72 -2.71 9.48
CA ILE A 289 1.91 -3.04 8.67
C ILE A 289 2.65 -1.80 8.17
N LEU A 290 1.91 -0.70 7.95
CA LEU A 290 2.39 0.60 7.52
C LEU A 290 1.66 1.66 8.35
N SER A 291 2.32 2.70 8.87
CA SER A 291 1.69 3.75 9.68
C SER A 291 2.22 5.18 9.44
N LEU A 292 1.38 6.21 9.44
CA LEU A 292 1.80 7.63 9.46
C LEU A 292 1.44 8.28 10.80
N GLN A 293 1.84 9.55 10.93
CA GLN A 293 1.38 10.45 11.98
C GLN A 293 -0.15 10.30 12.21
N PRO A 294 -0.61 10.40 13.47
CA PRO A 294 -2.01 10.18 13.78
C PRO A 294 -2.96 11.15 13.05
N VAL A 295 -4.06 10.66 12.50
CA VAL A 295 -5.18 11.47 11.99
C VAL A 295 -6.30 11.40 13.03
N GLY A 296 -6.75 12.55 13.56
CA GLY A 296 -7.75 12.58 14.63
C GLY A 296 -7.35 11.83 15.90
N GLY A 297 -6.04 11.76 16.20
CA GLY A 297 -5.50 11.04 17.37
C GLY A 297 -5.35 9.53 17.18
N ARG A 298 -5.57 8.98 15.98
CA ARG A 298 -5.41 7.54 15.66
C ARG A 298 -4.31 7.33 14.63
N ARG A 299 -3.49 6.28 14.80
CA ARG A 299 -2.48 5.89 13.80
C ARG A 299 -3.17 5.70 12.45
N SER A 300 -2.56 6.19 11.39
CA SER A 300 -3.08 6.13 10.01
C SER A 300 -2.10 5.36 9.14
N SER A 301 -2.36 5.05 7.86
CA SER A 301 -1.40 4.31 7.01
C SER A 301 -1.38 4.75 5.55
N TYR A 302 -0.31 4.39 4.84
CA TYR A 302 -0.28 4.45 3.38
C TYR A 302 0.32 3.18 2.81
N LYS A 303 -0.01 2.90 1.55
CA LYS A 303 0.59 1.84 0.77
C LYS A 303 0.94 2.39 -0.60
N MET A 304 2.17 2.10 -1.05
CA MET A 304 2.59 2.42 -2.40
C MET A 304 2.93 1.12 -3.10
N THR A 305 2.12 0.76 -4.08
CA THR A 305 2.25 -0.48 -4.84
C THR A 305 2.63 -0.15 -6.26
N VAL A 306 3.53 -0.93 -6.84
CA VAL A 306 3.88 -0.88 -8.25
C VAL A 306 3.56 -2.25 -8.85
N ILE A 307 2.86 -2.25 -9.98
CA ILE A 307 2.59 -3.46 -10.76
C ILE A 307 3.02 -3.29 -12.20
N PHE A 308 3.43 -4.39 -12.83
CA PHE A 308 3.73 -4.43 -14.25
C PHE A 308 3.77 -5.86 -14.78
N GLU A 309 3.52 -6.01 -16.06
CA GLU A 309 3.87 -7.21 -16.84
C GLU A 309 5.19 -6.94 -17.56
N PHE A 310 6.02 -7.97 -17.70
CA PHE A 310 7.30 -7.86 -18.37
C PHE A 310 7.34 -8.79 -19.58
N VAL A 311 7.29 -8.21 -20.79
CA VAL A 311 7.04 -8.97 -22.01
C VAL A 311 8.14 -8.78 -23.04
N ASN A 312 8.40 -9.80 -23.85
CA ASN A 312 9.25 -9.68 -25.04
C ASN A 312 8.56 -8.90 -26.18
N SER A 313 9.26 -8.76 -27.30
CA SER A 313 8.74 -8.10 -28.52
C SER A 313 7.50 -8.76 -29.15
N TYR A 314 7.16 -9.98 -28.75
CA TYR A 314 5.96 -10.71 -29.22
C TYR A 314 4.80 -10.64 -28.20
N GLY A 315 4.98 -9.92 -27.09
CA GLY A 315 3.95 -9.79 -26.05
C GLY A 315 3.84 -10.98 -25.10
N THR A 316 4.82 -11.90 -25.11
CA THR A 316 4.91 -13.05 -24.19
C THR A 316 5.65 -12.63 -22.92
N ASP A 317 5.13 -13.03 -21.76
CA ASP A 317 5.76 -12.76 -20.47
C ASP A 317 7.16 -13.37 -20.37
N LYS A 318 8.03 -12.68 -19.63
CA LYS A 318 9.44 -13.01 -19.48
C LYS A 318 9.84 -13.05 -18.02
N GLU A 319 10.57 -14.10 -17.70
CA GLU A 319 11.00 -14.37 -16.35
C GLU A 319 12.11 -13.42 -15.92
N ILE A 320 12.01 -12.92 -14.70
CA ILE A 320 13.01 -12.09 -14.04
C ILE A 320 13.28 -12.64 -12.64
N LEU A 321 14.48 -12.37 -12.12
CA LEU A 321 14.84 -12.76 -10.74
C LEU A 321 14.24 -11.79 -9.72
N GLY A 322 13.98 -10.56 -10.14
CA GLY A 322 13.39 -9.55 -9.28
C GLY A 322 13.43 -8.17 -9.91
N PHE A 323 13.10 -7.17 -9.10
CA PHE A 323 13.17 -5.78 -9.50
C PHE A 323 13.43 -4.84 -8.33
N ASP A 324 14.12 -3.75 -8.64
CA ASP A 324 14.34 -2.64 -7.72
C ASP A 324 13.35 -1.50 -8.01
N LEU A 325 12.84 -0.88 -6.96
CA LEU A 325 12.09 0.36 -7.03
C LEU A 325 12.99 1.53 -6.68
N TYR A 326 12.94 2.55 -7.52
CA TYR A 326 13.57 3.83 -7.28
C TYR A 326 12.55 4.95 -7.26
N ARG A 327 12.74 5.92 -6.36
CA ARG A 327 11.83 7.05 -6.14
C ARG A 327 12.58 8.39 -6.15
N ARG A 328 11.91 9.46 -6.56
CA ARG A 328 12.24 10.84 -6.18
C ARG A 328 10.98 11.69 -6.04
N LYS A 329 11.07 12.84 -5.35
CA LYS A 329 10.01 13.86 -5.42
C LYS A 329 9.96 14.42 -6.85
N LYS A 330 8.77 14.57 -7.42
CA LYS A 330 8.59 15.12 -8.76
C LYS A 330 9.16 16.54 -8.82
N GLY A 331 9.86 16.87 -9.91
CA GLY A 331 10.51 18.16 -10.08
C GLY A 331 11.79 18.36 -9.25
N SER A 332 12.20 17.37 -8.45
CA SER A 332 13.47 17.44 -7.72
C SER A 332 14.66 17.28 -8.66
N ALA A 333 15.70 18.10 -8.46
CA ALA A 333 16.99 17.93 -9.12
C ALA A 333 17.77 16.70 -8.59
N ARG A 334 17.34 16.09 -7.47
CA ARG A 334 17.96 14.88 -6.92
C ARG A 334 17.74 13.69 -7.85
N LYS A 335 18.75 12.81 -7.92
CA LYS A 335 18.66 11.54 -8.65
C LYS A 335 17.65 10.59 -7.99
N PHE A 336 17.17 9.63 -8.77
CA PHE A 336 16.35 8.52 -8.27
C PHE A 336 17.10 7.76 -7.18
N ARG A 337 16.45 7.54 -6.04
CA ARG A 337 17.01 6.79 -4.92
C ARG A 337 16.41 5.40 -4.86
N PHE A 338 17.20 4.40 -4.48
CA PHE A 338 16.71 3.06 -4.22
C PHE A 338 15.82 3.06 -2.96
N VAL A 339 14.61 2.51 -3.06
CA VAL A 339 13.65 2.48 -1.93
C VAL A 339 13.27 1.06 -1.53
N SER A 340 13.23 0.12 -2.48
CA SER A 340 12.79 -1.26 -2.21
C SER A 340 13.33 -2.22 -3.27
N ARG A 341 13.42 -3.50 -2.90
CA ARG A 341 13.70 -4.61 -3.81
C ARG A 341 12.67 -5.70 -3.58
N THR A 342 12.08 -6.17 -4.67
CA THR A 342 11.39 -7.46 -4.74
C THR A 342 12.37 -8.46 -5.34
N LEU A 343 12.67 -9.51 -4.60
CA LEU A 343 13.54 -10.59 -5.04
C LEU A 343 12.75 -11.89 -4.94
N TYR A 344 12.69 -12.62 -6.04
CA TYR A 344 12.08 -13.94 -6.09
C TYR A 344 13.11 -15.01 -5.71
N ASN A 345 12.63 -16.19 -5.30
CA ASN A 345 13.51 -17.31 -4.98
C ASN A 345 14.16 -17.90 -6.25
N ASP A 346 13.45 -17.82 -7.38
CA ASP A 346 13.90 -18.23 -8.71
C ASP A 346 13.43 -17.21 -9.78
N LEU A 347 13.67 -17.48 -11.06
CA LEU A 347 13.13 -16.73 -12.18
C LEU A 347 11.60 -16.88 -12.26
N GLU A 348 10.87 -15.76 -12.25
CA GLU A 348 9.41 -15.74 -12.22
C GLU A 348 8.87 -14.81 -13.31
N THR A 349 7.72 -15.15 -13.92
CA THR A 349 6.98 -14.26 -14.84
C THR A 349 6.00 -13.34 -14.11
N GLU A 350 5.73 -13.58 -12.84
CA GLU A 350 4.72 -12.87 -12.06
C GLU A 350 4.97 -13.02 -10.55
N THR A 351 4.31 -12.18 -9.74
CA THR A 351 4.29 -12.37 -8.29
C THR A 351 3.15 -13.33 -7.93
N SER A 352 3.49 -14.55 -7.47
CA SER A 352 2.57 -15.45 -6.75
C SER A 352 1.22 -15.73 -7.43
N GLY A 353 1.18 -15.96 -8.75
CA GLY A 353 -0.08 -16.30 -9.43
C GLY A 353 -0.94 -15.11 -9.87
N LEU A 354 -0.45 -13.87 -9.72
CA LEU A 354 -1.27 -12.67 -9.92
C LEU A 354 -1.49 -12.28 -11.40
N GLY A 355 -0.75 -12.86 -12.36
CA GLY A 355 -0.75 -12.39 -13.75
C GLY A 355 0.21 -11.23 -14.02
N PHE A 356 0.89 -10.72 -12.99
CA PHE A 356 1.80 -9.57 -13.09
C PHE A 356 2.81 -9.57 -11.95
N HIS A 357 3.91 -8.83 -12.13
CA HIS A 357 4.83 -8.50 -11.05
C HIS A 357 4.24 -7.41 -10.16
N ALA A 358 4.33 -7.60 -8.85
CA ALA A 358 3.87 -6.65 -7.84
C ALA A 358 4.93 -6.43 -6.76
N GLY A 359 5.13 -5.18 -6.35
CA GLY A 359 6.07 -4.81 -5.30
C GLY A 359 5.67 -3.51 -4.60
N PHE A 360 6.26 -3.27 -3.44
CA PHE A 360 5.90 -2.14 -2.58
C PHE A 360 7.09 -1.20 -2.36
N ASP A 361 6.80 0.09 -2.29
CA ASP A 361 7.74 1.03 -1.67
C ASP A 361 7.75 0.79 -0.16
N THR A 362 8.90 0.34 0.35
CA THR A 362 9.11 -0.03 1.76
C THR A 362 9.90 1.04 2.50
N ASP A 363 10.00 2.24 1.94
CA ASP A 363 10.66 3.37 2.54
C ASP A 363 9.66 4.33 3.22
N SER A 364 9.97 4.71 4.46
CA SER A 364 9.10 5.49 5.34
C SER A 364 9.13 7.01 5.13
N GLN A 365 9.68 7.50 4.02
CA GLN A 365 9.82 8.94 3.77
C GLN A 365 8.85 9.49 2.71
N LEU A 366 7.67 8.88 2.59
CA LEU A 366 6.59 9.49 1.83
C LEU A 366 5.88 10.55 2.69
N GLU A 367 5.53 11.65 2.04
CA GLU A 367 4.84 12.79 2.64
C GLU A 367 3.48 12.94 1.97
N GLU A 368 2.46 13.27 2.75
CA GLU A 368 1.15 13.62 2.20
C GLU A 368 1.27 14.83 1.27
N ASN A 369 0.30 14.94 0.37
CA ASN A 369 0.21 15.99 -0.62
C ASN A 369 1.45 16.12 -1.54
N THR A 370 2.25 15.05 -1.68
CA THR A 370 3.49 15.09 -2.45
C THR A 370 3.43 14.17 -3.66
N GLU A 371 3.81 14.70 -4.83
CA GLU A 371 3.96 13.92 -6.05
C GLU A 371 5.36 13.28 -6.11
N TYR A 372 5.40 12.01 -6.46
CA TYR A 372 6.60 11.21 -6.59
C TYR A 372 6.70 10.62 -7.99
N GLU A 373 7.93 10.54 -8.47
CA GLU A 373 8.29 9.83 -9.69
C GLU A 373 8.96 8.51 -9.30
N TYR A 374 8.54 7.43 -9.97
CA TYR A 374 9.08 6.09 -9.80
C TYR A 374 9.72 5.58 -11.07
N LYS A 375 10.75 4.76 -10.87
CA LYS A 375 11.45 4.03 -11.93
C LYS A 375 11.80 2.64 -11.42
N ILE A 376 11.54 1.63 -12.24
CA ILE A 376 11.76 0.22 -11.92
C ILE A 376 13.01 -0.25 -12.66
N ARG A 377 13.82 -1.07 -12.00
CA ARG A 377 14.88 -1.87 -12.63
C ARG A 377 14.48 -3.33 -12.52
N ALA A 378 13.97 -3.93 -13.58
CA ALA A 378 13.77 -5.38 -13.66
C ALA A 378 15.11 -6.03 -14.01
N PHE A 379 15.46 -7.13 -13.34
CA PHE A 379 16.72 -7.82 -13.57
C PHE A 379 16.58 -9.33 -13.46
N ASN A 380 17.42 -10.03 -14.23
CA ASN A 380 17.73 -11.43 -14.00
C ASN A 380 19.18 -11.52 -13.52
N GLU A 381 19.83 -12.66 -13.70
CA GLU A 381 21.15 -12.88 -13.12
C GLU A 381 22.28 -12.13 -13.83
N LYS A 382 22.04 -11.62 -15.05
CA LYS A 382 23.07 -10.97 -15.90
C LYS A 382 22.60 -9.65 -16.53
N TYR A 383 21.32 -9.54 -16.86
CA TYR A 383 20.74 -8.46 -17.63
C TYR A 383 19.75 -7.67 -16.79
N GLU A 384 19.57 -6.40 -17.15
CA GLU A 384 18.65 -5.49 -16.50
C GLU A 384 17.92 -4.63 -17.54
N LYS A 385 16.71 -4.19 -17.18
CA LYS A 385 15.90 -3.27 -17.98
C LYS A 385 15.23 -2.27 -17.06
N PHE A 386 15.22 -1.01 -17.47
CA PHE A 386 14.56 0.05 -16.73
C PHE A 386 13.21 0.39 -17.34
N SER A 387 12.23 0.63 -16.46
CA SER A 387 10.95 1.17 -16.87
C SER A 387 11.08 2.64 -17.30
N PRO A 388 10.11 3.16 -18.05
CA PRO A 388 9.87 4.59 -18.10
C PRO A 388 9.48 5.13 -16.72
N VAL A 389 9.51 6.45 -16.57
CA VAL A 389 9.16 7.12 -15.33
C VAL A 389 7.65 7.24 -15.22
N ILE A 390 7.10 6.82 -14.08
CA ILE A 390 5.68 6.97 -13.75
C ILE A 390 5.51 7.92 -12.56
N THR A 391 4.38 8.62 -12.50
CA THR A 391 4.09 9.61 -11.45
C THR A 391 2.87 9.19 -10.66
N VAL A 392 2.92 9.41 -9.35
CA VAL A 392 1.80 9.18 -8.43
C VAL A 392 1.89 10.16 -7.27
N LYS A 393 0.79 10.42 -6.56
CA LYS A 393 0.76 11.32 -5.41
C LYS A 393 0.32 10.57 -4.17
N LEU A 394 0.99 10.80 -3.05
CA LEU A 394 0.40 10.42 -1.77
C LEU A 394 -0.62 11.51 -1.39
N LEU A 395 -1.91 11.19 -1.47
CA LEU A 395 -2.98 12.14 -1.14
C LEU A 395 -3.01 12.44 0.36
N GLU A 396 -3.64 13.57 0.71
CA GLU A 396 -3.99 13.84 2.10
C GLU A 396 -5.01 12.81 2.61
N SER A 397 -5.04 12.62 3.93
CA SER A 397 -6.06 11.79 4.57
C SER A 397 -7.36 12.55 4.77
N PHE A 398 -8.47 11.82 4.80
CA PHE A 398 -9.74 12.32 5.31
C PHE A 398 -10.52 11.18 5.99
N THR A 399 -11.59 11.56 6.65
CA THR A 399 -12.64 10.69 7.17
C THR A 399 -13.99 11.29 6.80
N TYR A 400 -15.07 10.55 7.02
CA TYR A 400 -16.41 11.06 6.81
C TYR A 400 -17.40 10.49 7.81
N GLU A 401 -18.41 11.29 8.13
CA GLU A 401 -19.48 10.98 9.06
C GLU A 401 -20.85 11.15 8.40
N LEU A 402 -21.75 10.20 8.62
CA LEU A 402 -23.16 10.36 8.24
C LEU A 402 -23.81 11.42 9.15
N THR A 403 -24.70 12.23 8.59
CA THR A 403 -25.30 13.37 9.30
C THR A 403 -26.81 13.43 9.18
N GLU A 404 -27.36 13.07 8.02
CA GLU A 404 -28.81 13.12 7.77
C GLU A 404 -29.21 11.99 6.80
N PRO A 405 -30.29 11.23 7.07
CA PRO A 405 -31.14 11.27 8.27
C PRO A 405 -30.37 10.93 9.54
N VAL A 406 -30.67 11.60 10.65
CA VAL A 406 -29.95 11.41 11.92
C VAL A 406 -30.14 9.97 12.42
N ASN A 407 -29.10 9.40 13.04
CA ASN A 407 -29.15 8.03 13.54
C ASN A 407 -30.29 7.80 14.54
N ASN A 408 -31.00 6.69 14.39
CA ASN A 408 -32.20 6.31 15.14
C ASN A 408 -33.35 7.33 15.07
N ALA A 409 -33.42 8.15 14.02
CA ALA A 409 -34.51 9.10 13.86
C ALA A 409 -35.85 8.41 13.57
N TYR A 410 -36.95 9.06 13.96
CA TYR A 410 -38.29 8.75 13.49
C TYR A 410 -38.66 9.75 12.40
N VAL A 411 -39.01 9.25 11.21
CA VAL A 411 -39.40 10.07 10.05
C VAL A 411 -40.87 9.83 9.77
N LEU A 412 -41.68 10.87 9.65
CA LEU A 412 -43.10 10.71 9.26
C LEU A 412 -43.17 10.25 7.81
N LEU A 413 -44.12 9.37 7.47
CA LEU A 413 -44.31 8.88 6.10
C LEU A 413 -44.46 10.05 5.10
N ALA A 414 -45.17 11.10 5.50
CA ALA A 414 -45.36 12.32 4.71
C ALA A 414 -44.04 13.05 4.38
N ASP A 415 -43.03 12.96 5.26
CA ASP A 415 -41.73 13.62 5.09
C ASP A 415 -40.75 12.77 4.27
N THR A 416 -41.03 11.47 4.10
CA THR A 416 -40.15 10.56 3.34
C THR A 416 -39.94 10.98 1.88
N ALA A 417 -40.93 11.68 1.29
CA ALA A 417 -40.84 12.24 -0.05
C ALA A 417 -39.76 13.32 -0.19
N ASN A 418 -39.28 13.88 0.93
CA ASN A 418 -38.26 14.94 1.00
C ASN A 418 -36.94 14.48 1.62
N LEU A 419 -36.79 13.19 1.93
CA LEU A 419 -35.56 12.66 2.52
C LEU A 419 -34.35 12.91 1.62
N ALA A 420 -33.28 13.36 2.26
CA ALA A 420 -31.96 13.51 1.66
C ALA A 420 -30.95 12.75 2.53
N TYR A 421 -29.87 12.28 1.90
CA TYR A 421 -28.82 11.52 2.58
C TYR A 421 -27.52 12.31 2.53
N LYS A 422 -26.92 12.58 3.69
CA LYS A 422 -25.80 13.51 3.83
C LYS A 422 -24.66 12.93 4.62
N CYS A 423 -23.45 13.11 4.12
CA CYS A 423 -22.24 12.96 4.90
C CYS A 423 -21.40 14.24 4.94
N LYS A 424 -20.55 14.35 5.95
CA LYS A 424 -19.58 15.42 6.11
C LYS A 424 -18.17 14.85 5.99
N ILE A 425 -17.40 15.36 5.04
CA ILE A 425 -15.98 15.08 4.84
C ILE A 425 -15.15 15.94 5.80
N SER A 426 -14.19 15.35 6.52
CA SER A 426 -13.37 16.07 7.49
C SER A 426 -12.28 16.96 6.88
N ASN A 427 -11.80 16.63 5.67
CA ASN A 427 -10.81 17.42 4.95
C ASN A 427 -11.38 17.94 3.62
N ALA A 428 -11.79 19.20 3.60
CA ALA A 428 -12.35 19.86 2.41
C ALA A 428 -11.31 20.08 1.29
N ASN A 429 -10.00 20.02 1.57
CA ASN A 429 -8.98 20.16 0.54
C ASN A 429 -9.07 19.05 -0.52
N MET A 430 -9.64 17.89 -0.17
CA MET A 430 -9.83 16.76 -1.08
C MET A 430 -10.68 17.11 -2.31
N PHE A 431 -11.56 18.11 -2.22
CA PHE A 431 -12.38 18.57 -3.36
C PHE A 431 -11.61 19.44 -4.37
N SER A 432 -10.36 19.80 -4.07
CA SER A 432 -9.52 20.58 -4.95
C SER A 432 -9.04 19.74 -6.14
N PRO A 433 -9.00 20.31 -7.37
CA PRO A 433 -8.34 19.70 -8.53
C PRO A 433 -6.91 19.22 -8.25
N ALA A 434 -6.21 19.86 -7.32
CA ALA A 434 -4.86 19.48 -6.92
C ALA A 434 -4.83 18.15 -6.13
N GLN A 435 -5.90 17.79 -5.43
CA GLN A 435 -5.99 16.56 -4.64
C GLN A 435 -6.69 15.43 -5.39
N SER A 436 -7.71 15.71 -6.19
CA SER A 436 -8.53 14.64 -6.76
C SER A 436 -9.19 15.07 -8.06
N ASP A 437 -9.43 14.09 -8.93
CA ASP A 437 -10.15 14.27 -10.19
C ASP A 437 -11.62 13.86 -10.02
N TYR A 438 -11.89 12.90 -9.15
CA TYR A 438 -13.23 12.43 -8.84
C TYR A 438 -13.34 11.80 -7.44
N ILE A 439 -14.58 11.56 -7.02
CA ILE A 439 -14.94 10.80 -5.83
C ILE A 439 -15.59 9.49 -6.29
N SER A 440 -15.16 8.35 -5.75
CA SER A 440 -15.86 7.07 -5.88
C SER A 440 -16.76 6.87 -4.67
N LEU A 441 -18.07 6.74 -4.90
CA LEU A 441 -19.07 6.60 -3.86
C LEU A 441 -20.36 5.98 -4.39
N GLY A 442 -21.20 5.56 -3.46
CA GLY A 442 -22.54 5.04 -3.71
C GLY A 442 -23.44 5.33 -2.53
N LEU A 443 -24.74 5.10 -2.72
CA LEU A 443 -25.74 5.14 -1.64
C LEU A 443 -26.33 3.75 -1.54
N LEU A 444 -26.23 3.14 -0.36
CA LEU A 444 -26.85 1.85 -0.04
C LEU A 444 -27.88 2.05 1.07
N ILE A 445 -29.09 1.58 0.83
CA ILE A 445 -30.20 1.61 1.79
C ILE A 445 -30.78 0.19 1.88
N ASN A 446 -30.80 -0.31 3.10
CA ASN A 446 -31.32 -1.62 3.46
C ASN A 446 -32.52 -1.45 4.41
N LYS A 447 -33.44 -2.42 4.40
CA LYS A 447 -34.29 -2.65 5.58
C LYS A 447 -33.42 -3.12 6.74
N PHE A 448 -33.88 -2.93 7.97
CA PHE A 448 -33.10 -3.27 9.17
C PHE A 448 -32.81 -4.77 9.30
N ASP A 449 -33.56 -5.63 8.60
CA ASP A 449 -33.30 -7.06 8.47
C ASP A 449 -32.13 -7.39 7.51
N GLY A 450 -31.49 -6.38 6.93
CA GLY A 450 -30.36 -6.50 6.01
C GLY A 450 -30.76 -6.57 4.54
N ASN A 451 -32.05 -6.60 4.19
CA ASN A 451 -32.48 -6.67 2.80
C ASN A 451 -32.26 -5.33 2.08
N PRO A 452 -31.42 -5.27 1.04
CA PRO A 452 -31.16 -4.06 0.28
C PRO A 452 -32.40 -3.69 -0.54
N VAL A 453 -32.76 -2.41 -0.50
CA VAL A 453 -33.94 -1.86 -1.17
C VAL A 453 -33.60 -0.73 -2.13
N PHE A 454 -32.47 -0.05 -1.93
CA PHE A 454 -31.91 0.87 -2.90
C PHE A 454 -30.38 0.86 -2.86
N GLY A 455 -29.74 0.73 -4.02
CA GLY A 455 -28.29 0.72 -4.16
C GLY A 455 -27.86 1.38 -5.46
N ALA A 456 -27.10 2.48 -5.37
CA ALA A 456 -26.54 3.18 -6.53
C ALA A 456 -25.03 3.32 -6.38
N ARG A 457 -24.30 3.29 -7.51
CA ARG A 457 -22.84 3.43 -7.58
C ARG A 457 -22.48 4.42 -8.67
N PHE A 458 -21.51 5.30 -8.42
CA PHE A 458 -21.10 6.30 -9.39
C PHE A 458 -19.75 6.95 -9.06
N PHE A 459 -19.22 7.66 -10.04
CA PHE A 459 -18.08 8.55 -9.87
C PHE A 459 -18.54 9.99 -10.02
N TYR A 460 -18.26 10.83 -9.02
CA TYR A 460 -18.54 12.26 -9.07
C TYR A 460 -17.30 13.03 -9.53
N LEU A 461 -17.33 13.66 -10.69
CA LEU A 461 -16.19 14.42 -11.23
C LEU A 461 -16.04 15.78 -10.53
N LEU A 462 -14.81 16.05 -10.09
CA LEU A 462 -14.41 17.34 -9.50
C LEU A 462 -13.86 18.32 -10.54
N ASN A 463 -13.28 17.79 -11.63
CA ASN A 463 -12.57 18.51 -12.68
C ASN A 463 -13.37 18.57 -13.99
N GLY A 464 -14.45 19.35 -14.00
CA GLY A 464 -15.09 19.85 -15.22
C GLY A 464 -14.91 21.35 -15.30
N SER A 465 -14.39 21.88 -16.41
CA SER A 465 -14.13 23.30 -16.69
C SER A 465 -15.40 24.19 -16.78
N GLY A 466 -16.47 23.86 -16.06
CA GLY A 466 -17.69 24.69 -16.04
C GLY A 466 -18.85 24.17 -15.18
N SER A 467 -18.97 22.86 -14.91
CA SER A 467 -20.03 22.27 -14.06
C SER A 467 -19.66 20.85 -13.61
N PRO A 468 -20.11 20.38 -12.43
CA PRO A 468 -19.90 19.00 -12.01
C PRO A 468 -20.66 18.04 -12.92
N ASP A 469 -20.07 16.87 -13.17
CA ASP A 469 -20.74 15.75 -13.84
C ASP A 469 -20.52 14.45 -13.06
N MET A 470 -21.32 13.43 -13.37
CA MET A 470 -21.32 12.15 -12.68
C MET A 470 -21.44 11.00 -13.68
N LEU A 471 -20.59 9.99 -13.54
CA LEU A 471 -20.67 8.73 -14.28
C LEU A 471 -21.36 7.69 -13.40
N ILE A 472 -22.58 7.27 -13.75
CA ILE A 472 -23.44 6.45 -12.88
C ILE A 472 -23.73 5.09 -13.50
N PHE A 473 -23.70 4.03 -12.68
CA PHE A 473 -24.10 2.69 -13.10
C PHE A 473 -25.62 2.58 -13.18
N LEU A 474 -26.10 1.88 -14.22
CA LEU A 474 -27.52 1.86 -14.56
C LEU A 474 -28.06 0.44 -14.70
N CYS A 475 -29.38 0.33 -14.62
CA CYS A 475 -30.16 -0.76 -15.18
C CYS A 475 -30.86 -0.28 -16.45
N ASP A 476 -31.03 -1.17 -17.42
CA ASP A 476 -31.94 -0.93 -18.52
C ASP A 476 -33.35 -0.78 -17.97
N ALA A 477 -33.99 0.35 -18.31
CA ALA A 477 -35.26 0.73 -17.72
C ALA A 477 -36.40 -0.24 -18.04
N VAL A 478 -36.26 -1.05 -19.11
CA VAL A 478 -37.29 -1.99 -19.59
C VAL A 478 -37.04 -3.41 -19.10
N SER A 479 -35.83 -3.93 -19.30
CA SER A 479 -35.45 -5.31 -19.00
C SER A 479 -34.94 -5.52 -17.58
N GLY A 480 -34.48 -4.44 -16.92
CA GLY A 480 -33.79 -4.49 -15.63
C GLY A 480 -32.34 -4.97 -15.73
N ASN A 481 -31.80 -5.16 -16.94
CA ASN A 481 -30.43 -5.66 -17.10
C ASN A 481 -29.39 -4.61 -16.71
N LEU A 482 -28.32 -4.99 -16.02
CA LEU A 482 -27.22 -4.08 -15.72
C LEU A 482 -26.58 -3.55 -17.01
N GLN A 483 -26.26 -2.27 -17.05
CA GLN A 483 -25.66 -1.59 -18.20
C GLN A 483 -24.29 -1.01 -17.84
N ASP A 484 -23.53 -0.69 -18.88
CA ASP A 484 -22.35 0.16 -18.74
C ASP A 484 -22.76 1.52 -18.15
N PRO A 485 -21.89 2.15 -17.34
CA PRO A 485 -22.23 3.42 -16.73
C PRO A 485 -22.34 4.54 -17.79
N GLU A 486 -23.31 5.43 -17.63
CA GLU A 486 -23.52 6.59 -18.51
C GLU A 486 -23.27 7.91 -17.76
N TRP A 487 -22.87 8.96 -18.49
CA TRP A 487 -22.78 10.31 -17.94
C TRP A 487 -24.17 10.87 -17.68
N VAL A 488 -24.36 11.50 -16.53
CA VAL A 488 -25.65 12.13 -16.21
C VAL A 488 -25.96 13.28 -17.17
N SER A 489 -24.95 14.04 -17.61
CA SER A 489 -25.13 15.05 -18.66
C SER A 489 -25.72 14.47 -19.95
N ASP A 490 -25.27 13.29 -20.38
CA ASP A 490 -25.81 12.58 -21.55
C ASP A 490 -27.26 12.10 -21.30
N LEU A 491 -27.54 11.58 -20.10
CA LEU A 491 -28.90 11.17 -19.71
C LEU A 491 -29.88 12.36 -19.70
N ILE A 492 -29.43 13.55 -19.26
CA ILE A 492 -30.19 14.80 -19.30
C ILE A 492 -30.42 15.22 -20.74
N ALA A 493 -29.36 15.24 -21.57
CA ALA A 493 -29.44 15.64 -22.98
C ALA A 493 -30.38 14.72 -23.79
N ALA A 494 -30.38 13.43 -23.47
CA ALA A 494 -31.29 12.43 -24.06
C ALA A 494 -32.74 12.52 -23.52
N GLY A 495 -33.02 13.40 -22.56
CA GLY A 495 -34.34 13.57 -21.96
C GLY A 495 -34.78 12.42 -21.05
N LYS A 496 -33.92 11.42 -20.79
CA LYS A 496 -34.21 10.24 -19.95
C LYS A 496 -34.55 10.62 -18.50
N LEU A 497 -34.03 11.76 -18.04
CA LEU A 497 -34.22 12.25 -16.66
C LEU A 497 -35.32 13.33 -16.51
N SER A 498 -35.94 13.75 -17.62
CA SER A 498 -36.95 14.83 -17.63
C SER A 498 -38.20 14.50 -16.82
N ALA A 499 -38.65 13.24 -16.85
CA ALA A 499 -39.82 12.75 -16.11
C ALA A 499 -39.66 12.86 -14.58
N TYR A 500 -38.42 12.97 -14.09
CA TYR A 500 -38.08 13.12 -12.67
C TYR A 500 -37.74 14.57 -12.31
N GLY A 501 -37.93 15.51 -13.24
CA GLY A 501 -37.63 16.93 -13.06
C GLY A 501 -36.13 17.20 -12.81
N ILE A 502 -35.25 16.38 -13.35
CA ILE A 502 -33.80 16.53 -13.22
C ILE A 502 -33.26 17.24 -14.47
N THR A 503 -32.61 18.37 -14.26
CA THR A 503 -32.05 19.23 -15.32
C THR A 503 -30.56 19.47 -15.17
N SER A 504 -29.99 19.07 -14.03
CA SER A 504 -28.56 19.20 -13.73
C SER A 504 -28.11 18.10 -12.76
N VAL A 505 -26.80 17.87 -12.66
CA VAL A 505 -26.24 16.96 -11.64
C VAL A 505 -26.55 17.44 -10.21
N ASN A 506 -26.67 18.75 -9.97
CA ASN A 506 -27.02 19.30 -8.66
C ASN A 506 -28.45 18.97 -8.21
N ASP A 507 -29.34 18.56 -9.13
CA ASP A 507 -30.64 18.02 -8.76
C ASP A 507 -30.53 16.65 -8.07
N LEU A 508 -29.41 15.94 -8.27
CA LEU A 508 -29.16 14.58 -7.80
C LEU A 508 -28.19 14.53 -6.63
N VAL A 509 -27.03 15.15 -6.78
CA VAL A 509 -25.97 15.18 -5.76
C VAL A 509 -25.43 16.60 -5.65
N LYS A 510 -25.41 17.15 -4.43
CA LYS A 510 -24.81 18.45 -4.14
C LYS A 510 -23.54 18.25 -3.34
N VAL A 511 -22.47 18.90 -3.77
CA VAL A 511 -21.18 18.88 -3.08
C VAL A 511 -20.82 20.31 -2.68
N ASP A 512 -20.92 20.59 -1.39
CA ASP A 512 -20.41 21.82 -0.82
C ASP A 512 -18.92 21.63 -0.48
N LYS A 513 -18.07 22.12 -1.38
CA LYS A 513 -16.61 22.05 -1.26
C LYS A 513 -16.06 22.87 -0.09
N THR A 514 -16.82 23.83 0.45
CA THR A 514 -16.38 24.68 1.57
C THR A 514 -16.70 24.03 2.91
N THR A 515 -17.91 23.51 3.08
CA THR A 515 -18.32 22.86 4.35
C THR A 515 -17.97 21.36 4.40
N GLY A 516 -17.67 20.77 3.24
CA GLY A 516 -17.39 19.34 3.09
C GLY A 516 -18.64 18.47 3.08
N ILE A 517 -19.83 19.06 2.91
CA ILE A 517 -21.09 18.32 2.89
C ILE A 517 -21.34 17.74 1.50
N VAL A 518 -21.60 16.44 1.44
CA VAL A 518 -22.11 15.74 0.26
C VAL A 518 -23.56 15.34 0.54
N GLU A 519 -24.49 15.83 -0.27
CA GLU A 519 -25.92 15.58 -0.16
C GLU A 519 -26.44 14.83 -1.39
N PHE A 520 -27.00 13.65 -1.17
CA PHE A 520 -27.87 12.96 -2.10
C PHE A 520 -29.29 13.49 -1.91
N THR A 521 -29.86 14.07 -2.96
CA THR A 521 -31.18 14.68 -2.86
C THR A 521 -32.29 13.63 -2.87
N LYS A 522 -33.50 14.05 -2.50
CA LYS A 522 -34.71 13.25 -2.67
C LYS A 522 -34.95 12.73 -4.09
N LYS A 523 -34.51 13.46 -5.13
CA LYS A 523 -34.70 13.05 -6.53
C LYS A 523 -33.79 11.87 -6.89
N PHE A 524 -32.64 11.73 -6.23
CA PHE A 524 -31.68 10.66 -6.51
C PHE A 524 -32.30 9.27 -6.34
N VAL A 525 -33.03 9.07 -5.23
CA VAL A 525 -33.66 7.79 -4.92
C VAL A 525 -34.99 7.55 -5.66
N GLN A 526 -35.47 8.54 -6.40
CA GLN A 526 -36.71 8.46 -7.20
C GLN A 526 -36.48 7.93 -8.61
N VAL A 527 -35.23 7.88 -9.09
CA VAL A 527 -34.90 7.36 -10.41
C VAL A 527 -34.74 5.83 -10.33
N PRO A 528 -35.68 5.03 -10.87
CA PRO A 528 -35.68 3.58 -10.67
C PRO A 528 -34.43 2.88 -11.22
N PHE A 529 -33.98 3.32 -12.39
CA PHE A 529 -32.89 2.68 -13.10
C PHE A 529 -31.49 3.03 -12.55
N PHE A 530 -31.40 3.88 -11.52
CA PHE A 530 -30.17 4.03 -10.71
C PHE A 530 -30.04 2.93 -9.66
N ASN A 531 -31.12 2.21 -9.36
CA ASN A 531 -31.11 1.15 -8.38
C ASN A 531 -30.59 -0.16 -9.00
N VAL A 532 -29.29 -0.39 -8.82
CA VAL A 532 -28.53 -1.49 -9.42
C VAL A 532 -28.31 -2.67 -8.46
N ILE A 533 -29.09 -2.77 -7.37
CA ILE A 533 -29.07 -3.94 -6.47
C ILE A 533 -29.29 -5.21 -7.31
N PRO A 534 -28.35 -6.17 -7.30
CA PRO A 534 -28.50 -7.41 -8.06
C PRO A 534 -29.70 -8.24 -7.57
N ILE A 535 -30.56 -8.63 -8.51
CA ILE A 535 -31.64 -9.61 -8.30
C ILE A 535 -31.48 -10.86 -9.18
N GLY A 536 -30.38 -10.92 -9.92
CA GLY A 536 -29.98 -12.00 -10.82
C GLY A 536 -28.56 -11.71 -11.35
N SER A 537 -27.97 -12.65 -12.09
CA SER A 537 -26.59 -12.55 -12.58
C SER A 537 -26.31 -11.31 -13.46
N ASP A 538 -27.33 -10.81 -14.11
CA ASP A 538 -27.27 -9.73 -15.10
C ASP A 538 -28.37 -8.67 -14.87
N LYS A 539 -29.07 -8.71 -13.73
CA LYS A 539 -30.24 -7.85 -13.46
C LYS A 539 -30.08 -7.06 -12.18
N GLY A 540 -30.44 -5.78 -12.23
CA GLY A 540 -30.64 -4.96 -11.06
C GLY A 540 -32.13 -4.79 -10.71
N LEU A 541 -32.38 -4.21 -9.53
CA LEU A 541 -33.71 -4.08 -8.96
C LEU A 541 -34.63 -3.15 -9.78
N ASN A 542 -34.06 -2.11 -10.40
CA ASN A 542 -34.76 -1.13 -11.26
C ASN A 542 -36.08 -0.62 -10.63
N ARG A 543 -36.01 -0.18 -9.38
CA ARG A 543 -37.14 0.37 -8.62
C ARG A 543 -36.71 1.61 -7.86
N ALA A 544 -37.56 2.63 -7.85
CA ALA A 544 -37.39 3.77 -6.95
C ALA A 544 -37.51 3.32 -5.49
N MET A 545 -36.94 4.11 -4.59
CA MET A 545 -37.09 3.87 -3.16
C MET A 545 -38.56 4.05 -2.74
N ASN A 546 -39.08 3.07 -2.01
CA ASN A 546 -40.43 3.09 -1.46
C ASN A 546 -40.37 2.87 0.06
N TYR A 547 -40.81 3.88 0.83
CA TYR A 547 -40.77 3.85 2.28
C TYR A 547 -42.09 3.29 2.84
N GLU A 548 -41.99 2.42 3.85
CA GLU A 548 -43.12 1.70 4.45
C GLU A 548 -43.27 2.10 5.93
N THR A 549 -44.49 2.46 6.36
CA THR A 549 -44.78 2.74 7.76
C THR A 549 -44.47 1.55 8.65
N GLY A 550 -43.80 1.80 9.78
CA GLY A 550 -43.39 0.78 10.75
C GLY A 550 -42.10 0.06 10.37
N VAL A 551 -41.49 0.39 9.22
CA VAL A 551 -40.23 -0.22 8.79
C VAL A 551 -39.05 0.66 9.22
N ALA A 552 -38.04 0.01 9.79
CA ALA A 552 -36.74 0.59 10.05
C ALA A 552 -35.80 0.32 8.87
N TYR A 553 -35.06 1.36 8.49
CA TYR A 553 -34.05 1.33 7.43
C TYR A 553 -32.67 1.58 8.02
N GLN A 554 -31.66 1.01 7.37
CA GLN A 554 -30.25 1.29 7.59
C GLN A 554 -29.66 1.84 6.28
N TRP A 555 -28.77 2.82 6.36
CA TRP A 555 -28.17 3.42 5.18
C TRP A 555 -26.71 3.82 5.39
N ASP A 556 -25.99 3.97 4.27
CA ASP A 556 -24.60 4.39 4.22
C ASP A 556 -24.21 5.02 2.88
N ILE A 557 -23.10 5.74 2.87
CA ILE A 557 -22.43 6.25 1.67
C ILE A 557 -21.09 5.53 1.54
N GLN A 558 -21.02 4.56 0.62
CA GLN A 558 -19.87 3.68 0.39
C GLN A 558 -19.86 3.19 -1.07
N ASP A 559 -18.72 2.72 -1.58
CA ASP A 559 -18.64 1.95 -2.83
C ASP A 559 -18.92 0.48 -2.50
N TRP A 560 -20.21 0.10 -2.51
CA TRP A 560 -20.70 -1.18 -1.98
C TRP A 560 -20.39 -2.42 -2.86
N GLY A 561 -19.35 -2.38 -3.68
CA GLY A 561 -18.96 -3.55 -4.48
C GLY A 561 -20.03 -4.02 -5.47
N LEU A 562 -19.95 -5.28 -5.88
CA LEU A 562 -20.89 -5.94 -6.79
C LEU A 562 -22.05 -6.60 -6.05
N ASN A 563 -21.85 -7.02 -4.80
CA ASN A 563 -22.87 -7.74 -4.02
C ASN A 563 -23.24 -6.96 -2.74
N PRO A 564 -24.45 -6.38 -2.64
CA PRO A 564 -24.84 -5.55 -1.50
C PRO A 564 -25.03 -6.31 -0.18
N TYR A 565 -24.99 -7.65 -0.21
CA TYR A 565 -25.02 -8.52 0.96
C TYR A 565 -23.62 -8.95 1.42
N ASP A 566 -22.62 -8.82 0.54
CA ASP A 566 -21.25 -9.17 0.84
C ASP A 566 -20.50 -7.91 1.25
N LEU A 567 -19.87 -7.92 2.42
CA LEU A 567 -19.08 -6.78 2.88
C LEU A 567 -17.61 -6.93 2.46
N TYR A 568 -17.22 -8.05 1.85
CA TYR A 568 -15.84 -8.30 1.44
C TYR A 568 -15.42 -7.57 0.16
N ASP A 569 -16.38 -7.16 -0.68
CA ASP A 569 -16.14 -6.33 -1.87
C ASP A 569 -16.57 -4.87 -1.70
N ASP A 570 -17.11 -4.52 -0.53
CA ASP A 570 -17.40 -3.15 -0.13
C ASP A 570 -16.12 -2.35 0.13
N GLU A 571 -16.13 -1.09 -0.26
CA GLU A 571 -15.06 -0.13 -0.03
C GLU A 571 -15.62 1.20 0.49
N ALA A 572 -14.90 1.82 1.42
CA ALA A 572 -15.27 3.14 1.93
C ALA A 572 -15.24 4.18 0.80
N LEU A 573 -16.05 5.26 0.94
CA LEU A 573 -15.98 6.42 0.03
C LEU A 573 -14.53 6.85 -0.17
N SER A 574 -14.14 7.10 -1.42
CA SER A 574 -12.76 7.45 -1.75
C SER A 574 -12.63 8.62 -2.71
N PHE A 575 -11.54 9.35 -2.54
CA PHE A 575 -11.11 10.40 -3.46
C PHE A 575 -9.98 9.87 -4.32
N VAL A 576 -10.06 10.09 -5.64
CA VAL A 576 -9.12 9.50 -6.59
C VAL A 576 -8.50 10.56 -7.50
N LYS A 577 -7.18 10.43 -7.72
CA LYS A 577 -6.42 11.20 -8.69
C LYS A 577 -5.71 10.28 -9.67
N ASN A 578 -5.89 10.56 -10.96
CA ASN A 578 -5.31 9.80 -12.06
C ASN A 578 -4.10 10.54 -12.64
N TYR A 579 -3.03 9.78 -12.91
CA TYR A 579 -1.83 10.27 -13.56
C TYR A 579 -1.66 9.51 -14.88
N PRO A 580 -1.92 10.16 -16.03
CA PRO A 580 -1.78 9.50 -17.32
C PRO A 580 -0.32 9.16 -17.58
N TYR A 581 -0.11 8.01 -18.19
CA TYR A 581 1.18 7.52 -18.61
C TYR A 581 1.02 6.75 -19.92
N THR A 582 1.87 7.04 -20.91
CA THR A 582 1.82 6.34 -22.20
C THR A 582 2.86 5.22 -22.22
N SER A 583 2.41 3.97 -22.37
CA SER A 583 3.26 2.80 -22.61
C SER A 583 2.83 2.12 -23.91
N ALA A 584 3.81 1.77 -24.76
CA ALA A 584 3.59 1.02 -26.00
C ALA A 584 2.44 1.55 -26.89
N GLY A 585 2.22 2.87 -26.92
CA GLY A 585 1.17 3.51 -27.73
C GLY A 585 -0.23 3.56 -27.11
N SER A 586 -0.43 3.01 -25.91
CA SER A 586 -1.67 3.13 -25.13
C SER A 586 -1.48 4.04 -23.91
N THR A 587 -2.49 4.84 -23.59
CA THR A 587 -2.50 5.64 -22.35
C THR A 587 -3.09 4.79 -21.23
N THR A 588 -2.27 4.52 -20.22
CA THR A 588 -2.68 3.93 -18.94
C THR A 588 -2.60 4.99 -17.84
N TYR A 589 -2.99 4.62 -16.61
CA TYR A 589 -3.03 5.53 -15.46
C TYR A 589 -2.36 4.92 -14.24
N CYS A 590 -1.55 5.74 -13.56
CA CYS A 590 -1.24 5.54 -12.15
C CYS A 590 -2.34 6.18 -11.31
N LYS A 591 -2.68 5.58 -10.18
CA LYS A 591 -3.82 6.03 -9.36
C LYS A 591 -3.37 6.37 -7.95
N SER A 592 -3.90 7.47 -7.45
CA SER A 592 -3.77 7.87 -6.05
C SER A 592 -5.16 7.85 -5.42
N ILE A 593 -5.33 7.12 -4.34
CA ILE A 593 -6.61 6.87 -3.67
C ILE A 593 -6.44 7.26 -2.21
N SER A 594 -7.34 8.10 -1.70
CA SER A 594 -7.52 8.29 -0.26
C SER A 594 -8.88 7.71 0.09
N ARG A 595 -8.95 6.87 1.12
CA ARG A 595 -10.21 6.27 1.59
C ARG A 595 -10.69 6.96 2.84
N GLY A 596 -12.01 7.05 3.03
CA GLY A 596 -12.61 7.68 4.20
C GLY A 596 -12.64 6.80 5.45
N ASN A 597 -12.38 5.50 5.30
CA ASN A 597 -12.21 4.49 6.34
C ASN A 597 -11.33 3.35 5.81
N ASN A 598 -11.04 2.32 6.61
CA ASN A 598 -10.29 1.13 6.18
C ASN A 598 -11.07 -0.16 6.43
N SER A 599 -10.75 -1.23 5.68
CA SER A 599 -11.50 -2.48 5.68
C SER A 599 -11.56 -3.14 7.07
N MET A 600 -10.49 -3.05 7.86
CA MET A 600 -10.46 -3.58 9.22
C MET A 600 -11.42 -2.87 10.20
N ASN A 601 -11.73 -1.58 9.97
CA ASN A 601 -12.71 -0.84 10.77
C ASN A 601 -14.08 -0.72 10.06
N GLY A 602 -14.29 -1.48 8.98
CA GLY A 602 -15.50 -1.49 8.17
C GLY A 602 -15.41 -0.56 6.95
N ALA A 603 -16.00 -1.00 5.83
CA ALA A 603 -16.09 -0.23 4.58
C ALA A 603 -17.16 0.88 4.61
N ASN A 604 -17.37 1.50 5.77
CA ASN A 604 -18.46 2.44 6.06
C ASN A 604 -17.95 3.79 6.60
N ALA A 605 -18.86 4.73 6.83
CA ALA A 605 -18.56 5.96 7.55
C ALA A 605 -17.98 5.68 8.95
N ILE A 606 -17.15 6.58 9.50
CA ILE A 606 -16.47 6.31 10.78
C ILE A 606 -17.42 6.22 11.99
N ASN A 607 -18.64 6.74 11.85
CA ASN A 607 -19.72 6.64 12.82
C ASN A 607 -20.71 5.49 12.50
N GLY A 608 -20.30 4.57 11.62
CA GLY A 608 -21.07 3.41 11.19
C GLY A 608 -22.23 3.75 10.28
N ARG A 609 -23.06 2.75 10.03
CA ARG A 609 -24.31 2.92 9.27
C ARG A 609 -25.38 3.54 10.15
N PHE A 610 -26.13 4.50 9.62
CA PHE A 610 -27.20 5.15 10.34
C PHE A 610 -28.53 4.44 10.11
N THR A 611 -29.41 4.50 11.10
CA THR A 611 -30.75 3.92 11.03
C THR A 611 -31.82 5.01 11.17
N PHE A 612 -33.00 4.75 10.62
CA PHE A 612 -34.20 5.55 10.91
C PHE A 612 -35.45 4.68 10.74
N THR A 613 -36.53 5.03 11.44
CA THR A 613 -37.81 4.33 11.39
C THR A 613 -38.88 5.23 10.79
N VAL A 614 -39.61 4.70 9.81
CA VAL A 614 -40.73 5.41 9.20
C VAL A 614 -41.97 5.24 10.08
N THR A 615 -42.58 6.35 10.45
CA THR A 615 -43.77 6.44 11.31
C THR A 615 -44.97 6.92 10.50
N PRO A 616 -46.21 6.69 10.98
CA PRO A 616 -47.42 7.08 10.28
C PRO A 616 -47.44 8.55 9.84
#